data_AF-A0A8T6PJA3-F1
#
_entry.id   AF-A0A8T6PJA3-F1
#
_cell.length_a   1.000
_cell.length_b   1.000
_cell.length_c   1.000
_cell.angle_alpha   90.00
_cell.angle_beta   90.00
_cell.angle_gamma   90.00
#
_symmetry.space_group_name_H-M   'P 1'
#
loop_
_entity.id
_entity.type
_entity.pdbx_description
1 polymer ?
#
loop_
_entity_poly.entity_id
_entity_poly.type
_entity_poly.pdbx_seq_one_letter_code
_entity_poly.pdbx_strand_id
1 'polypeptide(L)'
;MSDREQTSTTNKPALEDTTDRAKPVEILEKTNLKRSGNGWMLIALGAVIFIGLAAAVVYALLDTSGTSSASDNVPDPAAAVAQGSNPTLEALLATAVDDEDERATMQAVIQQEINSAVEATLFALTPTATPLPTDVPLADTMADHNPSLGPEDAPVTIVEFSDYLCGFCGRFHSQTLDPLLEHYGDLIRFVYREYPVIGGQTSAAIGAAAQCANEQGKYWEYSDLIWDNQLGDQRQQWSAELLASFAQEAELDIDDYNQCLEDETGFNNVVTDFEAGRAFNVTGTPTFFINGERLVGAQPIEAFFEVIDRQLEAQGVEPPPRP
;
A
#
# COMPACT_ATOMS: atom_id res chain seq x y z
N MET A 1 -68.43 -6.54 43.09
CA MET A 1 -68.74 -7.65 42.17
C MET A 1 -67.76 -7.50 41.02
N SER A 2 -66.51 -7.93 41.17
CA SER A 2 -65.99 -9.31 41.33
C SER A 2 -66.30 -10.17 40.13
N ASP A 3 -65.25 -10.85 39.68
CA ASP A 3 -65.16 -12.03 38.81
C ASP A 3 -64.59 -11.71 37.42
N ARG A 4 -63.54 -12.38 36.91
CA ARG A 4 -62.67 -13.45 37.44
C ARG A 4 -61.51 -13.63 36.44
N GLU A 5 -60.30 -13.87 36.97
CA GLU A 5 -59.13 -14.38 36.25
C GLU A 5 -59.37 -15.78 35.66
N GLN A 6 -58.71 -16.09 34.54
CA GLN A 6 -58.03 -17.37 34.21
C GLN A 6 -57.26 -17.17 32.88
N THR A 7 -55.96 -16.88 32.91
CA THR A 7 -54.84 -17.84 32.80
C THR A 7 -54.94 -18.81 31.63
N SER A 8 -54.11 -18.58 30.60
CA SER A 8 -53.66 -19.63 29.68
C SER A 8 -52.17 -19.42 29.38
N THR A 9 -51.37 -20.14 30.14
CA THR A 9 -49.95 -20.39 29.97
C THR A 9 -49.73 -21.25 28.73
N THR A 10 -48.91 -20.76 27.78
CA THR A 10 -48.20 -21.66 26.86
C THR A 10 -46.72 -21.39 27.03
N ASN A 11 -46.03 -22.47 27.36
CA ASN A 11 -44.66 -22.57 27.82
C ASN A 11 -43.77 -22.91 26.61
N LYS A 12 -42.49 -22.51 26.69
CA LYS A 12 -41.28 -23.14 26.07
C LYS A 12 -40.76 -22.57 24.72
N PRO A 13 -39.41 -22.55 24.46
CA PRO A 13 -38.25 -22.61 25.36
C PRO A 13 -37.33 -21.37 25.27
N ALA A 14 -36.39 -21.37 26.22
CA ALA A 14 -35.29 -20.44 26.41
C ALA A 14 -34.37 -20.28 25.19
N LEU A 15 -33.86 -19.05 25.10
CA LEU A 15 -32.72 -18.61 24.32
C LEU A 15 -31.51 -19.51 24.64
N GLU A 16 -31.04 -20.25 23.63
CA GLU A 16 -29.69 -20.79 23.64
C GLU A 16 -28.74 -19.68 23.22
N ASP A 17 -27.85 -19.38 24.16
CA ASP A 17 -26.65 -18.58 24.06
C ASP A 17 -25.69 -19.21 23.04
N THR A 18 -25.49 -18.54 21.90
CA THR A 18 -24.33 -18.77 21.03
C THR A 18 -23.48 -17.51 20.98
N THR A 19 -23.01 -17.08 22.14
CA THR A 19 -21.90 -16.13 22.26
C THR A 19 -20.59 -16.88 22.16
N ASP A 20 -20.16 -17.22 20.94
CA ASP A 20 -18.73 -17.50 20.67
C ASP A 20 -18.40 -17.27 19.18
N ARG A 21 -18.28 -16.00 18.82
CA ARG A 21 -17.41 -15.57 17.73
C ARG A 21 -16.47 -14.53 18.32
N ALA A 22 -15.23 -14.95 18.55
CA ALA A 22 -14.15 -14.08 18.96
C ALA A 22 -14.10 -12.83 18.04
N LYS A 23 -14.05 -11.66 18.68
CA LYS A 23 -13.92 -10.35 18.05
C LYS A 23 -12.48 -10.18 17.52
N PRO A 24 -12.25 -9.49 16.38
CA PRO A 24 -10.91 -9.32 15.81
C PRO A 24 -9.92 -8.48 16.64
N VAL A 25 -10.33 -7.94 17.79
CA VAL A 25 -9.54 -6.97 18.58
C VAL A 25 -8.69 -7.64 19.68
N GLU A 26 -8.86 -8.93 19.95
CA GLU A 26 -8.16 -9.62 21.05
C GLU A 26 -6.83 -10.31 20.66
N ILE A 27 -6.38 -10.17 19.40
CA ILE A 27 -5.10 -10.72 18.94
C ILE A 27 -3.92 -9.78 19.27
N LEU A 28 -4.18 -8.49 19.49
CA LEU A 28 -3.12 -7.50 19.75
C LEU A 28 -2.68 -7.40 21.22
N GLU A 29 -3.42 -7.97 22.17
CA GLU A 29 -3.04 -7.90 23.60
C GLU A 29 -2.15 -9.08 24.06
N LYS A 30 -2.11 -10.18 23.30
CA LYS A 30 -1.32 -11.38 23.64
C LYS A 30 0.13 -11.35 23.15
N THR A 31 0.51 -10.38 22.32
CA THR A 31 1.90 -10.20 21.86
C THR A 31 2.73 -9.33 22.81
N ASN A 32 2.26 -9.11 24.05
CA ASN A 32 3.05 -8.55 25.13
C ASN A 32 4.17 -9.55 25.51
N LEU A 33 5.18 -9.62 24.65
CA LEU A 33 6.46 -10.29 24.82
C LEU A 33 7.02 -9.78 26.13
N LYS A 34 6.79 -10.60 27.16
CA LYS A 34 7.36 -10.46 28.49
C LYS A 34 8.83 -10.14 28.31
N ARG A 35 9.20 -8.92 28.71
CA ARG A 35 10.53 -8.32 28.70
C ARG A 35 11.53 -9.23 29.40
N SER A 36 11.96 -10.26 28.70
CA SER A 36 13.05 -11.17 29.05
C SER A 36 14.34 -10.48 28.65
N GLY A 37 15.32 -10.46 29.55
CA GLY A 37 16.58 -9.72 29.44
C GLY A 37 17.50 -10.07 28.26
N ASN A 38 17.01 -10.81 27.27
CA ASN A 38 17.77 -11.31 26.13
C ASN A 38 17.39 -10.62 24.80
N GLY A 39 16.57 -9.57 24.81
CA GLY A 39 16.13 -8.86 23.59
C GLY A 39 17.27 -8.33 22.71
N TRP A 40 18.41 -7.96 23.30
CA TRP A 40 19.61 -7.56 22.55
C TRP A 40 20.23 -8.73 21.76
N MET A 41 20.03 -9.97 22.23
CA MET A 41 20.55 -11.20 21.62
C MET A 41 19.72 -11.58 20.38
N LEU A 42 18.42 -11.27 20.37
CA LEU A 42 17.53 -11.44 19.22
C LEU A 42 17.78 -10.39 18.12
N ILE A 43 18.05 -9.14 18.51
CA ILE A 43 18.46 -8.09 17.56
C ILE A 43 19.85 -8.40 16.99
N ALA A 44 20.78 -8.88 17.81
CA ALA A 44 22.10 -9.32 17.36
C ALA A 44 22.03 -10.55 16.44
N LEU A 45 21.17 -11.54 16.75
CA LEU A 45 20.93 -12.69 15.85
C LEU A 45 20.29 -12.25 14.53
N GLY A 46 19.29 -11.36 14.57
CA GLY A 46 18.66 -10.79 13.37
C GLY A 46 19.68 -10.07 12.47
N ALA A 47 20.55 -9.25 13.05
CA ALA A 47 21.62 -8.56 12.32
C ALA A 47 22.68 -9.53 11.76
N VAL A 48 23.06 -10.57 12.49
CA VAL A 48 24.04 -11.59 12.03
C VAL A 48 23.44 -12.44 10.90
N ILE A 49 22.16 -12.77 10.97
CA ILE A 49 21.44 -13.50 9.90
C ILE A 49 21.32 -12.62 8.64
N PHE A 50 21.00 -11.33 8.79
CA PHE A 50 20.91 -10.39 7.67
C PHE A 50 22.28 -10.15 7.00
N ILE A 51 23.34 -9.97 7.78
CA ILE A 51 24.71 -9.80 7.29
C ILE A 51 25.22 -11.10 6.65
N GLY A 52 24.88 -12.27 7.22
CA GLY A 52 25.24 -13.58 6.67
C GLY A 52 24.56 -13.88 5.34
N LEU A 53 23.26 -13.57 5.21
CA LEU A 53 22.51 -13.74 3.96
C LEU A 53 22.97 -12.76 2.87
N ALA A 54 23.19 -11.49 3.22
CA ALA A 54 23.76 -10.52 2.29
C ALA A 54 25.17 -10.93 1.82
N ALA A 55 26.02 -11.44 2.72
CA ALA A 55 27.35 -11.94 2.37
C ALA A 55 27.31 -13.21 1.51
N ALA A 56 26.35 -14.12 1.74
CA ALA A 56 26.17 -15.32 0.92
C ALA A 56 25.67 -14.99 -0.49
N VAL A 57 24.77 -14.01 -0.62
CA VAL A 57 24.30 -13.49 -1.92
C VAL A 57 25.44 -12.78 -2.66
N VAL A 58 26.21 -11.93 -1.98
CA VAL A 58 27.38 -11.27 -2.58
C VAL A 58 28.47 -12.29 -2.97
N TYR A 59 28.73 -13.31 -2.16
CA TYR A 59 29.70 -14.36 -2.47
C TYR A 59 29.28 -15.20 -3.67
N ALA A 60 28.00 -15.58 -3.76
CA ALA A 60 27.44 -16.29 -4.92
C ALA A 60 27.47 -15.45 -6.21
N LEU A 61 27.40 -14.12 -6.11
CA LEU A 61 27.49 -13.20 -7.25
C LEU A 61 28.95 -12.91 -7.68
N LEU A 62 29.94 -13.07 -6.78
CA LEU A 62 31.35 -12.85 -7.10
C LEU A 62 32.04 -14.11 -7.68
N ASP A 63 31.52 -15.31 -7.39
CA ASP A 63 32.07 -16.60 -7.86
C ASP A 63 31.71 -16.93 -9.33
N THR A 64 30.95 -16.08 -10.02
CA THR A 64 30.68 -16.25 -11.46
C THR A 64 31.88 -15.90 -12.35
N SER A 65 33.03 -15.57 -11.77
CA SER A 65 34.27 -15.27 -12.49
C SER A 65 35.33 -16.38 -12.39
N GLY A 66 34.89 -17.65 -12.45
CA GLY A 66 35.66 -18.76 -13.02
C GLY A 66 36.74 -19.40 -12.15
N THR A 67 36.60 -20.70 -11.85
CA THR A 67 37.33 -21.80 -12.51
C THR A 67 37.02 -23.13 -11.80
N SER A 68 36.83 -24.16 -12.62
CA SER A 68 36.53 -25.54 -12.23
C SER A 68 37.59 -26.19 -11.33
N SER A 69 37.17 -26.87 -10.26
CA SER A 69 37.49 -28.30 -10.05
C SER A 69 36.81 -28.91 -8.81
N ALA A 70 36.05 -29.97 -9.08
CA ALA A 70 35.72 -31.14 -8.25
C ALA A 70 35.78 -31.06 -6.71
N SER A 71 34.59 -31.18 -6.09
CA SER A 71 34.36 -32.02 -4.90
C SER A 71 32.86 -32.32 -4.81
N ASP A 72 32.49 -33.59 -4.97
CA ASP A 72 31.12 -34.10 -4.90
C ASP A 72 30.46 -33.84 -3.52
N ASN A 73 29.15 -33.56 -3.55
CA ASN A 73 28.20 -33.33 -2.44
C ASN A 73 28.01 -31.89 -1.92
N VAL A 74 27.82 -30.92 -2.81
CA VAL A 74 27.08 -29.69 -2.47
C VAL A 74 25.76 -29.70 -3.24
N PRO A 75 24.58 -29.65 -2.57
CA PRO A 75 23.29 -29.58 -3.25
C PRO A 75 23.21 -28.33 -4.13
N ASP A 76 22.59 -28.45 -5.31
CA ASP A 76 22.34 -27.33 -6.21
C ASP A 76 21.58 -26.21 -5.46
N PRO A 77 22.18 -25.00 -5.32
CA PRO A 77 21.56 -23.91 -4.58
C PRO A 77 20.25 -23.42 -5.22
N ALA A 78 20.07 -23.60 -6.54
CA ALA A 78 18.81 -23.28 -7.21
C ALA A 78 17.69 -24.28 -6.83
N ALA A 79 18.04 -25.55 -6.63
CA ALA A 79 17.10 -26.58 -6.18
C ALA A 79 16.72 -26.45 -4.69
N ALA A 80 17.64 -25.91 -3.87
CA ALA A 80 17.39 -25.63 -2.46
C ALA A 80 16.45 -24.43 -2.25
N VAL A 81 16.57 -23.39 -3.07
CA VAL A 81 15.66 -22.23 -3.06
C VAL A 81 14.26 -22.61 -3.55
N ALA A 82 14.16 -23.54 -4.53
CA ALA A 82 12.88 -24.01 -5.05
C ALA A 82 12.08 -24.91 -4.09
N GLN A 83 12.71 -25.47 -3.05
CA GLN A 83 12.06 -26.40 -2.10
C GLN A 83 11.71 -25.74 -0.75
N GLY A 84 12.07 -24.48 -0.52
CA GLY A 84 11.64 -23.71 0.66
C GLY A 84 12.12 -24.24 2.02
N SER A 85 12.94 -25.29 2.07
CA SER A 85 13.43 -25.88 3.32
C SER A 85 14.88 -25.49 3.57
N ASN A 86 15.13 -24.66 4.59
CA ASN A 86 16.48 -24.35 5.05
C ASN A 86 16.78 -25.14 6.35
N PRO A 87 17.53 -26.26 6.28
CA PRO A 87 17.76 -27.13 7.44
C PRO A 87 18.56 -26.45 8.56
N THR A 88 19.29 -25.37 8.25
CA THR A 88 20.01 -24.60 9.27
C THR A 88 19.09 -23.68 10.07
N LEU A 89 18.03 -23.15 9.44
CA LEU A 89 17.02 -22.31 10.09
C LEU A 89 16.14 -23.14 11.02
N GLU A 90 15.75 -24.34 10.60
CA GLU A 90 14.97 -25.27 11.42
C GLU A 90 15.73 -25.72 12.66
N ALA A 91 17.03 -26.02 12.52
CA ALA A 91 17.90 -26.38 13.65
C ALA A 91 18.11 -25.20 14.62
N LEU A 92 18.22 -23.97 14.11
CA LEU A 92 18.33 -22.76 14.93
C LEU A 92 17.03 -22.48 15.71
N LEU A 93 15.88 -22.53 15.03
CA LEU A 93 14.55 -22.37 15.66
C LEU A 93 14.30 -23.45 16.72
N ALA A 94 14.75 -24.69 16.47
CA ALA A 94 14.66 -25.79 17.44
C ALA A 94 15.42 -25.57 18.74
N THR A 95 16.49 -24.78 18.70
CA THR A 95 17.28 -24.46 19.89
C THR A 95 16.82 -23.18 20.59
N ALA A 96 16.02 -22.36 19.91
CA ALA A 96 15.64 -21.01 20.37
C ALA A 96 14.20 -20.93 20.88
N VAL A 97 13.30 -21.79 20.40
CA VAL A 97 11.89 -21.82 20.76
C VAL A 97 11.55 -23.27 21.12
N ASP A 98 11.11 -23.52 22.35
CA ASP A 98 10.84 -24.89 22.83
C ASP A 98 9.45 -25.39 22.42
N ASP A 99 8.51 -24.48 22.15
CA ASP A 99 7.13 -24.79 21.77
C ASP A 99 6.98 -25.03 20.26
N GLU A 100 6.38 -26.16 19.89
CA GLU A 100 6.30 -26.62 18.50
C GLU A 100 5.34 -25.76 17.64
N ASP A 101 4.27 -25.23 18.24
CA ASP A 101 3.29 -24.39 17.55
C ASP A 101 3.85 -22.96 17.34
N GLU A 102 4.56 -22.43 18.32
CA GLU A 102 5.26 -21.14 18.19
C GLU A 102 6.41 -21.22 17.15
N ARG A 103 7.12 -22.35 17.09
CA ARG A 103 8.15 -22.60 16.06
C ARG A 103 7.56 -22.63 14.66
N ALA A 104 6.45 -23.34 14.47
CA ALA A 104 5.78 -23.42 13.16
C ALA A 104 5.33 -22.02 12.70
N THR A 105 4.80 -21.22 13.62
CA THR A 105 4.39 -19.83 13.34
C THR A 105 5.59 -18.96 12.98
N MET A 106 6.68 -19.03 13.75
CA MET A 106 7.90 -18.27 13.48
C MET A 106 8.54 -18.67 12.15
N GLN A 107 8.52 -19.96 11.81
CA GLN A 107 9.04 -20.48 10.55
C GLN A 107 8.22 -19.96 9.36
N ALA A 108 6.89 -19.88 9.48
CA ALA A 108 6.03 -19.32 8.44
C ALA A 108 6.31 -17.83 8.19
N VAL A 109 6.47 -17.03 9.25
CA VAL A 109 6.78 -15.60 9.14
C VAL A 109 8.15 -15.36 8.50
N ILE A 110 9.18 -16.09 8.94
CA ILE A 110 10.53 -15.97 8.36
C ILE A 110 10.52 -16.41 6.89
N GLN A 111 9.78 -17.47 6.55
CA GLN A 111 9.69 -17.94 5.17
C GLN A 111 8.98 -16.93 4.27
N GLN A 112 7.96 -16.24 4.78
CA GLN A 112 7.26 -15.17 4.06
C GLN A 112 8.20 -14.01 3.73
N GLU A 113 8.97 -13.53 4.70
CA GLU A 113 9.95 -12.44 4.49
C GLU A 113 11.05 -12.84 3.48
N ILE A 114 11.54 -14.09 3.58
CA ILE A 114 12.51 -14.63 2.62
C ILE A 114 11.92 -14.67 1.21
N ASN A 115 10.69 -15.17 1.07
CA ASN A 115 10.03 -15.27 -0.24
C ASN A 115 9.85 -13.87 -0.85
N SER A 116 9.42 -12.88 -0.07
CA SER A 116 9.29 -11.50 -0.52
C SER A 116 10.62 -10.87 -0.95
N ALA A 117 11.70 -11.12 -0.21
CA ALA A 117 13.04 -10.63 -0.56
C ALA A 117 13.61 -11.31 -1.84
N VAL A 118 13.37 -12.62 -1.99
CA VAL A 118 13.78 -13.39 -3.18
C VAL A 118 13.00 -12.93 -4.41
N GLU A 119 11.69 -12.70 -4.30
CA GLU A 119 10.86 -12.17 -5.38
C GLU A 119 11.31 -10.76 -5.82
N ALA A 120 11.56 -9.87 -4.86
CA ALA A 120 12.07 -8.52 -5.13
C ALA A 120 13.46 -8.56 -5.82
N THR A 121 14.32 -9.50 -5.42
CA THR A 121 15.66 -9.67 -6.00
C THR A 121 15.59 -10.30 -7.39
N LEU A 122 14.75 -11.32 -7.60
CA LEU A 122 14.54 -11.92 -8.93
C LEU A 122 13.98 -10.88 -9.90
N PHE A 123 13.02 -10.06 -9.45
CA PHE A 123 12.45 -8.97 -10.24
C PHE A 123 13.47 -7.89 -10.61
N ALA A 124 14.34 -7.50 -9.67
CA ALA A 124 15.41 -6.54 -9.92
C ALA A 124 16.51 -7.06 -10.86
N LEU A 125 16.71 -8.39 -10.89
CA LEU A 125 17.73 -9.05 -11.72
C LEU A 125 17.20 -9.55 -13.06
N THR A 126 15.88 -9.63 -13.26
CA THR A 126 15.30 -9.87 -14.59
C THR A 126 15.46 -8.62 -15.45
N PRO A 127 16.29 -8.66 -16.52
CA PRO A 127 16.37 -7.54 -17.45
C PRO A 127 15.06 -7.50 -18.24
N THR A 128 14.15 -6.63 -17.84
CA THR A 128 12.95 -6.31 -18.62
C THR A 128 13.36 -5.47 -19.82
N ALA A 129 13.95 -6.11 -20.83
CA ALA A 129 14.18 -5.54 -22.15
C ALA A 129 12.95 -5.73 -23.07
N THR A 130 11.75 -5.68 -22.50
CA THR A 130 10.55 -5.44 -23.29
C THR A 130 10.32 -3.94 -23.23
N PRO A 131 10.40 -3.21 -24.36
CA PRO A 131 10.01 -1.81 -24.37
C PRO A 131 8.60 -1.70 -23.79
N LEU A 132 8.44 -0.83 -22.78
CA LEU A 132 7.15 -0.57 -22.17
C LEU A 132 6.17 -0.20 -23.28
N PRO A 133 4.95 -0.78 -23.32
CA PRO A 133 3.93 -0.30 -24.23
C PRO A 133 3.70 1.17 -23.90
N THR A 134 4.09 2.04 -24.83
CA THR A 134 3.88 3.49 -24.77
C THR A 134 2.41 3.88 -24.97
N ASP A 135 1.56 2.89 -25.24
CA ASP A 135 0.26 3.11 -25.86
C ASP A 135 -0.87 2.45 -25.06
N VAL A 136 -0.81 2.45 -23.72
CA VAL A 136 -2.04 2.18 -22.96
C VAL A 136 -2.84 3.50 -22.95
N PRO A 137 -4.04 3.53 -23.57
CA PRO A 137 -4.84 4.75 -23.65
C PRO A 137 -5.07 5.34 -22.26
N LEU A 138 -4.91 6.66 -22.12
CA LEU A 138 -5.24 7.38 -20.88
C LEU A 138 -6.71 7.15 -20.46
N ALA A 139 -7.60 6.86 -21.42
CA ALA A 139 -8.98 6.46 -21.13
C ALA A 139 -9.06 5.24 -20.19
N ASP A 140 -8.11 4.30 -20.29
CA ASP A 140 -8.03 3.13 -19.42
C ASP A 140 -7.46 3.47 -18.02
N THR A 141 -6.98 4.71 -17.82
CA THR A 141 -6.55 5.22 -16.51
C THR A 141 -7.62 5.99 -15.75
N MET A 142 -8.74 6.35 -16.40
CA MET A 142 -9.81 7.14 -15.80
C MET A 142 -10.99 6.24 -15.46
N ALA A 143 -11.01 5.72 -14.23
CA ALA A 143 -12.20 5.06 -13.70
C ALA A 143 -13.14 6.11 -13.08
N ASP A 144 -14.45 5.88 -13.16
CA ASP A 144 -15.48 6.83 -12.68
C ASP A 144 -15.35 7.17 -11.18
N HIS A 145 -14.74 6.28 -10.39
CA HIS A 145 -14.51 6.48 -8.96
C HIS A 145 -13.26 7.31 -8.63
N ASN A 146 -12.44 7.69 -9.62
CA ASN A 146 -11.20 8.42 -9.35
C ASN A 146 -11.50 9.89 -9.01
N PRO A 147 -11.06 10.40 -7.86
CA PRO A 147 -11.23 11.80 -7.51
C PRO A 147 -10.43 12.70 -8.47
N SER A 148 -11.05 13.82 -8.84
CA SER A 148 -10.49 14.74 -9.83
C SER A 148 -10.71 16.21 -9.49
N LEU A 149 -9.81 17.07 -9.97
CA LEU A 149 -9.92 18.53 -9.98
C LEU A 149 -9.86 19.05 -11.42
N GLY A 150 -10.60 20.13 -11.68
CA GLY A 150 -10.68 20.74 -13.01
C GLY A 150 -11.75 20.12 -13.93
N PRO A 151 -12.00 20.73 -15.10
CA PRO A 151 -13.05 20.31 -16.03
C PRO A 151 -12.81 18.91 -16.58
N GLU A 152 -13.90 18.17 -16.85
CA GLU A 152 -13.81 16.83 -17.47
C GLU A 152 -13.26 16.88 -18.90
N ASP A 153 -13.48 17.98 -19.61
CA ASP A 153 -13.07 18.23 -20.99
C ASP A 153 -11.77 19.04 -21.12
N ALA A 154 -11.00 19.17 -20.04
CA ALA A 154 -9.72 19.89 -20.06
C ALA A 154 -8.76 19.26 -21.10
N PRO A 155 -8.05 20.07 -21.91
CA PRO A 155 -7.18 19.59 -22.98
C PRO A 155 -5.99 18.75 -22.49
N VAL A 156 -5.58 18.92 -21.22
CA VAL A 156 -4.54 18.11 -20.59
C VAL A 156 -5.07 17.44 -19.34
N THR A 157 -4.94 16.12 -19.26
CA THR A 157 -5.23 15.35 -18.05
C THR A 157 -3.92 14.84 -17.44
N ILE A 158 -3.75 15.09 -16.14
CA ILE A 158 -2.64 14.64 -15.30
C ILE A 158 -3.18 13.57 -14.37
N VAL A 159 -2.74 12.32 -14.55
CA VAL A 159 -3.07 11.21 -13.65
C VAL A 159 -1.89 10.94 -12.74
N GLU A 160 -2.09 11.05 -11.42
CA GLU A 160 -1.10 10.70 -10.41
C GLU A 160 -1.42 9.34 -9.78
N PHE A 161 -0.42 8.46 -9.73
CA PHE A 161 -0.39 7.32 -8.81
C PHE A 161 0.43 7.69 -7.58
N SER A 162 -0.21 7.68 -6.41
CA SER A 162 0.36 8.26 -5.18
C SER A 162 0.13 7.38 -3.94
N ASP A 163 0.83 7.70 -2.86
CA ASP A 163 0.72 6.99 -1.57
C ASP A 163 0.77 8.01 -0.42
N TYR A 164 -0.18 7.97 0.50
CA TYR A 164 -0.22 8.89 1.65
C TYR A 164 0.99 8.81 2.58
N LEU A 165 1.75 7.71 2.59
CA LEU A 165 2.98 7.57 3.37
C LEU A 165 4.25 7.92 2.58
N CYS A 166 4.12 8.32 1.32
CA CYS A 166 5.23 8.74 0.48
C CYS A 166 5.55 10.24 0.71
N GLY A 167 6.73 10.52 1.29
CA GLY A 167 7.15 11.91 1.53
C GLY A 167 7.36 12.74 0.25
N PHE A 168 7.68 12.10 -0.88
CA PHE A 168 7.74 12.80 -2.17
C PHE A 168 6.35 13.20 -2.68
N CYS A 169 5.34 12.38 -2.40
CA CYS A 169 3.95 12.60 -2.75
C CYS A 169 3.40 13.79 -1.95
N GLY A 170 3.63 13.79 -0.64
CA GLY A 170 3.31 14.94 0.22
C GLY A 170 4.02 16.22 -0.23
N ARG A 171 5.28 16.13 -0.72
CA ARG A 171 5.97 17.29 -1.32
C ARG A 171 5.27 17.80 -2.59
N PHE A 172 4.83 16.92 -3.48
CA PHE A 172 4.11 17.32 -4.68
C PHE A 172 2.80 18.03 -4.33
N HIS A 173 2.00 17.46 -3.44
CA HIS A 173 0.74 18.07 -2.98
C HIS A 173 0.96 19.44 -2.32
N SER A 174 1.98 19.56 -1.45
CA SER A 174 2.23 20.83 -0.72
C SER A 174 2.96 21.91 -1.51
N GLN A 175 3.62 21.59 -2.63
CA GLN A 175 4.52 22.54 -3.33
C GLN A 175 4.28 22.67 -4.83
N THR A 176 3.55 21.75 -5.46
CA THR A 176 3.48 21.66 -6.92
C THR A 176 2.05 21.62 -7.42
N LEU A 177 1.14 20.89 -6.78
CA LEU A 177 -0.24 20.75 -7.27
C LEU A 177 -0.97 22.09 -7.37
N ASP A 178 -1.05 22.84 -6.26
CA ASP A 178 -1.78 24.11 -6.23
C ASP A 178 -1.22 25.15 -7.24
N PRO A 179 0.10 25.38 -7.35
CA PRO A 179 0.64 26.27 -8.37
C PRO A 179 0.31 25.84 -9.81
N LEU A 180 0.23 24.53 -10.09
CA LEU A 180 -0.18 24.04 -11.42
C LEU A 180 -1.66 24.35 -11.68
N LEU A 181 -2.53 24.08 -10.72
CA LEU A 181 -3.96 24.36 -10.81
C LEU A 181 -4.22 25.87 -10.95
N GLU A 182 -3.51 26.71 -10.20
CA GLU A 182 -3.61 28.16 -10.30
C GLU A 182 -3.12 28.67 -11.66
N HIS A 183 -2.00 28.13 -12.17
CA HIS A 183 -1.40 28.61 -13.41
C HIS A 183 -2.21 28.25 -14.66
N TYR A 184 -2.71 27.01 -14.74
CA TYR A 184 -3.40 26.49 -15.92
C TYR A 184 -4.93 26.57 -15.83
N GLY A 185 -5.51 26.59 -14.62
CA GLY A 185 -6.96 26.61 -14.40
C GLY A 185 -7.67 25.50 -15.19
N ASP A 186 -8.67 25.91 -15.97
CA ASP A 186 -9.53 25.02 -16.77
C ASP A 186 -8.79 24.28 -17.91
N LEU A 187 -7.51 24.59 -18.14
CA LEU A 187 -6.69 23.89 -19.14
C LEU A 187 -6.20 22.51 -18.69
N ILE A 188 -6.23 22.24 -17.38
CA ILE A 188 -5.81 20.95 -16.84
C ILE A 188 -6.91 20.28 -16.02
N ARG A 189 -6.92 18.95 -16.09
CA ARG A 189 -7.63 18.06 -15.18
C ARG A 189 -6.62 17.25 -14.40
N PHE A 190 -6.70 17.29 -13.08
CA PHE A 190 -5.88 16.45 -12.22
C PHE A 190 -6.72 15.28 -11.72
N VAL A 191 -6.18 14.06 -11.76
CA VAL A 191 -6.84 12.83 -11.31
C VAL A 191 -5.89 12.11 -10.36
N TYR A 192 -6.36 11.79 -9.18
CA TYR A 192 -5.60 11.04 -8.18
C TYR A 192 -5.97 9.57 -8.21
N ARG A 193 -4.97 8.69 -8.08
CA ARG A 193 -5.14 7.24 -8.00
C ARG A 193 -4.32 6.66 -6.88
N GLU A 194 -4.96 5.78 -6.13
CA GLU A 194 -4.36 5.12 -4.98
C GLU A 194 -3.30 4.11 -5.41
N TYR A 195 -2.08 4.24 -4.89
CA TYR A 195 -0.98 3.33 -5.18
C TYR A 195 -0.15 3.02 -3.93
N PRO A 196 -0.72 2.27 -2.97
CA PRO A 196 -0.14 2.04 -1.63
C PRO A 196 1.08 1.09 -1.65
N VAL A 197 2.23 1.57 -2.10
CA VAL A 197 3.48 0.80 -2.24
C VAL A 197 4.47 0.98 -1.09
N ILE A 198 4.31 1.99 -0.25
CA ILE A 198 5.24 2.30 0.85
C ILE A 198 4.80 1.60 2.14
N GLY A 199 3.53 1.76 2.53
CA GLY A 199 3.02 1.33 3.83
C GLY A 199 2.27 0.00 3.85
N GLY A 200 2.10 -0.66 2.70
CA GLY A 200 1.30 -1.89 2.60
C GLY A 200 -0.12 -1.68 3.10
N GLN A 201 -0.56 -2.51 4.06
CA GLN A 201 -1.91 -2.44 4.62
C GLN A 201 -2.25 -1.07 5.23
N THR A 202 -1.28 -0.38 5.85
CA THR A 202 -1.53 0.94 6.42
C THR A 202 -1.85 1.97 5.33
N SER A 203 -1.04 2.03 4.26
CA SER A 203 -1.32 2.92 3.13
C SER A 203 -2.65 2.58 2.45
N ALA A 204 -2.95 1.29 2.29
CA ALA A 204 -4.21 0.85 1.70
C ALA A 204 -5.43 1.23 2.56
N ALA A 205 -5.31 1.16 3.90
CA ALA A 205 -6.38 1.59 4.80
C ALA A 205 -6.61 3.10 4.76
N ILE A 206 -5.55 3.91 4.66
CA ILE A 206 -5.66 5.37 4.49
C ILE A 206 -6.34 5.69 3.16
N GLY A 207 -5.91 5.06 2.06
CA GLY A 207 -6.52 5.26 0.75
C GLY A 207 -7.98 4.80 0.72
N ALA A 208 -8.32 3.68 1.38
CA ALA A 208 -9.71 3.21 1.45
C ALA A 208 -10.60 4.19 2.21
N ALA A 209 -10.09 4.79 3.29
CA ALA A 209 -10.79 5.85 4.01
C ALA A 209 -11.01 7.10 3.14
N ALA A 210 -10.00 7.52 2.38
CA ALA A 210 -10.13 8.63 1.45
C ALA A 210 -11.16 8.33 0.34
N GLN A 211 -11.16 7.13 -0.22
CA GLN A 211 -12.17 6.69 -1.19
C GLN A 211 -13.58 6.68 -0.59
N CYS A 212 -13.76 6.31 0.67
CA CYS A 212 -15.05 6.45 1.34
C CYS A 212 -15.48 7.91 1.54
N ALA A 213 -14.55 8.85 1.66
CA ALA A 213 -14.85 10.28 1.59
C ALA A 213 -15.26 10.71 0.17
N ASN A 214 -14.68 10.09 -0.87
CA ASN A 214 -15.03 10.36 -2.26
C ASN A 214 -16.49 10.00 -2.59
N GLU A 215 -17.01 8.89 -2.03
CA GLU A 215 -18.42 8.49 -2.19
C GLU A 215 -19.40 9.57 -1.70
N GLN A 216 -18.94 10.44 -0.80
CA GLN A 216 -19.71 11.58 -0.28
C GLN A 216 -19.36 12.91 -0.96
N GLY A 217 -18.49 12.90 -1.98
CA GLY A 217 -18.03 14.09 -2.68
C GLY A 217 -17.05 14.96 -1.89
N LYS A 218 -16.39 14.39 -0.87
CA LYS A 218 -15.51 15.11 0.09
C LYS A 218 -14.08 14.58 0.09
N TYR A 219 -13.64 14.04 -1.05
CA TYR A 219 -12.30 13.46 -1.16
C TYR A 219 -11.19 14.45 -0.82
N TRP A 220 -11.25 15.65 -1.40
CA TRP A 220 -10.18 16.63 -1.27
C TRP A 220 -10.09 17.18 0.15
N GLU A 221 -11.23 17.53 0.75
CA GLU A 221 -11.30 17.98 2.14
C GLU A 221 -10.75 16.95 3.13
N TYR A 222 -11.07 15.66 2.91
CA TYR A 222 -10.52 14.58 3.73
C TYR A 222 -9.05 14.31 3.46
N SER A 223 -8.65 14.29 2.18
CA SER A 223 -7.28 14.06 1.74
C SER A 223 -6.33 15.14 2.24
N ASP A 224 -6.75 16.39 2.25
CA ASP A 224 -5.94 17.52 2.73
C ASP A 224 -5.61 17.36 4.22
N LEU A 225 -6.56 16.90 5.04
CA LEU A 225 -6.30 16.57 6.44
C LEU A 225 -5.24 15.48 6.59
N ILE A 226 -5.23 14.47 5.70
CA ILE A 226 -4.19 13.43 5.71
C ILE A 226 -2.83 14.02 5.32
N TRP A 227 -2.78 14.85 4.26
CA TRP A 227 -1.53 15.46 3.79
C TRP A 227 -0.92 16.42 4.81
N ASP A 228 -1.74 17.27 5.43
CA ASP A 228 -1.33 18.22 6.46
C ASP A 228 -0.81 17.52 7.72
N ASN A 229 -1.28 16.30 7.97
CA ASN A 229 -0.87 15.46 9.09
C ASN A 229 0.02 14.29 8.66
N GLN A 230 0.73 14.39 7.53
CA GLN A 230 1.55 13.28 7.04
C GLN A 230 2.62 12.88 8.08
N LEU A 231 2.50 11.67 8.62
CA LEU A 231 3.39 11.15 9.67
C LEU A 231 4.64 10.43 9.13
N GLY A 232 4.91 10.52 7.83
CA GLY A 232 6.05 9.86 7.19
C GLY A 232 6.03 8.34 7.38
N ASP A 233 7.12 7.78 7.92
CA ASP A 233 7.27 6.34 8.16
C ASP A 233 6.67 5.85 9.49
N GLN A 234 6.01 6.74 10.25
CA GLN A 234 5.41 6.42 11.55
C GLN A 234 4.07 5.68 11.43
N ARG A 235 4.08 4.57 10.69
CA ARG A 235 2.89 3.76 10.33
C ARG A 235 2.01 3.39 11.52
N GLN A 236 2.61 3.12 12.67
CA GLN A 236 1.89 2.71 13.88
C GLN A 236 0.99 3.81 14.48
N GLN A 237 1.15 5.06 14.05
CA GLN A 237 0.30 6.16 14.51
C GLN A 237 -0.99 6.31 13.68
N TRP A 238 -1.07 5.65 12.52
CA TRP A 238 -2.27 5.62 11.71
C TRP A 238 -3.23 4.57 12.27
N SER A 239 -4.25 5.04 12.99
CA SER A 239 -5.31 4.19 13.56
C SER A 239 -6.66 4.50 12.94
N ALA A 240 -7.61 3.58 13.10
CA ALA A 240 -8.99 3.77 12.64
C ALA A 240 -9.63 4.99 13.32
N GLU A 241 -9.33 5.23 14.60
CA GLU A 241 -9.83 6.39 15.34
C GLU A 241 -9.29 7.71 14.79
N LEU A 242 -8.01 7.74 14.37
CA LEU A 242 -7.43 8.92 13.73
C LEU A 242 -8.10 9.20 12.38
N LEU A 243 -8.24 8.19 11.53
CA LEU A 243 -8.91 8.32 10.23
C LEU A 243 -10.39 8.75 10.38
N ALA A 244 -11.09 8.21 11.36
CA ALA A 244 -12.45 8.62 11.68
C ALA A 244 -12.54 10.05 12.27
N SER A 245 -11.47 10.54 12.91
CA SER A 245 -11.41 11.93 13.37
C SER A 245 -11.29 12.90 12.20
N PHE A 246 -10.51 12.56 11.16
CA PHE A 246 -10.47 13.34 9.92
C PHE A 246 -11.80 13.31 9.19
N ALA A 247 -12.52 12.18 9.22
CA ALA A 247 -13.85 12.08 8.61
C ALA A 247 -14.84 13.05 9.28
N GLN A 248 -14.78 13.15 10.61
CA GLN A 248 -15.59 14.11 11.37
C GLN A 248 -15.19 15.56 11.07
N GLU A 249 -13.90 15.84 10.96
CA GLU A 249 -13.40 17.20 10.66
C GLU A 249 -13.73 17.66 9.24
N ALA A 250 -13.71 16.76 8.26
CA ALA A 250 -14.21 17.01 6.91
C ALA A 250 -15.76 16.99 6.83
N GLU A 251 -16.45 16.88 7.96
CA GLU A 251 -17.91 16.90 8.09
C GLU A 251 -18.61 15.79 7.27
N LEU A 252 -18.03 14.60 7.17
CA LEU A 252 -18.67 13.45 6.52
C LEU A 252 -19.85 12.94 7.36
N ASP A 253 -20.80 12.26 6.69
CA ASP A 253 -21.71 11.36 7.36
C ASP A 253 -20.93 10.13 7.83
N ILE A 254 -20.84 9.96 9.15
CA ILE A 254 -20.01 8.92 9.76
C ILE A 254 -20.63 7.53 9.64
N ASP A 255 -21.96 7.43 9.56
CA ASP A 255 -22.63 6.15 9.37
C ASP A 255 -22.36 5.64 7.94
N ASP A 256 -22.51 6.51 6.93
CA ASP A 256 -22.20 6.17 5.53
C ASP A 256 -20.71 5.88 5.31
N TYR A 257 -19.82 6.64 5.97
CA TYR A 257 -18.37 6.42 5.93
C TYR A 257 -17.99 5.04 6.50
N ASN A 258 -18.54 4.69 7.67
CA ASN A 258 -18.28 3.39 8.29
C ASN A 258 -18.87 2.25 7.43
N GLN A 259 -20.07 2.43 6.88
CA GLN A 259 -20.68 1.45 6.00
C GLN A 259 -19.83 1.20 4.75
N CYS A 260 -19.26 2.25 4.14
CA CYS A 260 -18.35 2.11 3.01
C CYS A 260 -17.08 1.29 3.35
N LEU A 261 -16.54 1.47 4.56
CA LEU A 261 -15.40 0.69 5.04
C LEU A 261 -15.79 -0.77 5.33
N GLU A 262 -16.95 -0.98 5.96
CA GLU A 262 -17.47 -2.32 6.29
C GLU A 262 -17.80 -3.14 5.04
N ASP A 263 -18.33 -2.51 4.00
CA ASP A 263 -18.63 -3.15 2.71
C ASP A 263 -17.39 -3.27 1.80
N GLU A 264 -16.22 -2.82 2.26
CA GLU A 264 -14.96 -2.80 1.52
C GLU A 264 -15.01 -1.98 0.21
N THR A 265 -16.00 -1.09 0.03
CA THR A 265 -16.15 -0.26 -1.19
C THR A 265 -14.89 0.56 -1.46
N GLY A 266 -14.43 1.32 -0.47
CA GLY A 266 -13.20 2.11 -0.59
C GLY A 266 -11.96 1.25 -0.84
N PHE A 267 -11.88 0.07 -0.21
CA PHE A 267 -10.77 -0.86 -0.41
C PHE A 267 -10.75 -1.44 -1.84
N ASN A 268 -11.92 -1.78 -2.39
CA ASN A 268 -12.03 -2.27 -3.77
C ASN A 268 -11.63 -1.20 -4.80
N ASN A 269 -11.92 0.08 -4.54
CA ASN A 269 -11.45 1.20 -5.35
C ASN A 269 -9.91 1.29 -5.31
N VAL A 270 -9.30 1.19 -4.13
CA VAL A 270 -7.83 1.14 -3.96
C VAL A 270 -7.21 -0.03 -4.73
N VAL A 271 -7.79 -1.23 -4.66
CA VAL A 271 -7.30 -2.41 -5.41
C VAL A 271 -7.37 -2.15 -6.91
N THR A 272 -8.47 -1.56 -7.39
CA THR A 272 -8.65 -1.21 -8.81
C THR A 272 -7.57 -0.24 -9.29
N ASP A 273 -7.25 0.77 -8.49
CA ASP A 273 -6.18 1.72 -8.79
C ASP A 273 -4.79 1.09 -8.75
N PHE A 274 -4.54 0.26 -7.76
CA PHE A 274 -3.28 -0.47 -7.64
C PHE A 274 -3.05 -1.41 -8.84
N GLU A 275 -4.06 -2.16 -9.27
CA GLU A 275 -3.96 -3.03 -10.44
C GLU A 275 -3.72 -2.26 -11.73
N ALA A 276 -4.37 -1.10 -11.89
CA ALA A 276 -4.10 -0.25 -13.03
C ALA A 276 -2.67 0.29 -13.00
N GLY A 277 -2.17 0.81 -11.86
CA GLY A 277 -0.78 1.26 -11.76
C GLY A 277 0.22 0.14 -12.12
N ARG A 278 -0.06 -1.10 -11.72
CA ARG A 278 0.72 -2.27 -12.13
C ARG A 278 0.65 -2.53 -13.63
N ALA A 279 -0.53 -2.46 -14.24
CA ALA A 279 -0.69 -2.62 -15.69
C ALA A 279 0.09 -1.57 -16.49
N PHE A 280 0.21 -0.36 -15.93
CA PHE A 280 1.02 0.73 -16.46
C PHE A 280 2.49 0.69 -15.98
N ASN A 281 2.95 -0.39 -15.36
CA ASN A 281 4.32 -0.55 -14.86
C ASN A 281 4.78 0.63 -13.98
N VAL A 282 3.92 1.09 -13.06
CA VAL A 282 4.29 2.05 -12.03
C VAL A 282 5.15 1.34 -10.99
N THR A 283 6.40 1.77 -10.83
CA THR A 283 7.36 1.13 -9.92
C THR A 283 7.66 1.95 -8.66
N GLY A 284 6.99 3.09 -8.48
CA GLY A 284 7.18 3.98 -7.33
C GLY A 284 6.28 5.21 -7.40
N THR A 285 6.21 5.93 -6.28
CA THR A 285 5.34 7.10 -6.12
C THR A 285 6.14 8.38 -5.78
N PRO A 286 5.66 9.57 -6.21
CA PRO A 286 4.54 9.73 -7.14
C PRO A 286 4.98 9.38 -8.58
N THR A 287 4.08 8.82 -9.38
CA THR A 287 4.27 8.69 -10.83
C THR A 287 3.10 9.32 -11.55
N PHE A 288 3.39 10.14 -12.55
CA PHE A 288 2.41 10.90 -13.30
C PHE A 288 2.31 10.41 -14.74
N PHE A 289 1.12 10.51 -15.31
CA PHE A 289 0.87 10.40 -16.75
C PHE A 289 0.14 11.66 -17.20
N ILE A 290 0.81 12.48 -18.00
CA ILE A 290 0.30 13.75 -18.52
C ILE A 290 -0.07 13.52 -19.99
N ASN A 291 -1.37 13.37 -20.28
CA ASN A 291 -1.85 12.89 -21.58
C ASN A 291 -1.15 11.60 -22.06
N GLY A 292 -0.79 10.72 -21.13
CA GLY A 292 -0.07 9.47 -21.38
C GLY A 292 1.46 9.58 -21.33
N GLU A 293 2.02 10.80 -21.35
CA GLU A 293 3.45 10.99 -21.16
C GLU A 293 3.84 10.80 -19.69
N ARG A 294 4.74 9.84 -19.43
CA ARG A 294 5.14 9.49 -18.07
C ARG A 294 6.16 10.48 -17.49
N LEU A 295 5.89 10.97 -16.28
CA LEU A 295 6.83 11.74 -15.46
C LEU A 295 6.96 11.06 -14.09
N VAL A 296 8.18 10.70 -13.67
CA VAL A 296 8.40 9.90 -12.45
C VAL A 296 9.00 10.76 -11.33
N GLY A 297 8.40 10.68 -10.14
CA GLY A 297 8.82 11.36 -8.94
C GLY A 297 8.32 12.80 -8.86
N ALA A 298 8.42 13.39 -7.66
CA ALA A 298 8.13 14.81 -7.43
C ALA A 298 9.26 15.68 -7.99
N GLN A 299 9.29 15.79 -9.32
CA GLN A 299 10.22 16.62 -10.10
C GLN A 299 10.02 18.12 -9.79
N PRO A 300 10.99 18.99 -10.12
CA PRO A 300 10.79 20.44 -10.07
C PRO A 300 9.57 20.86 -10.92
N ILE A 301 8.84 21.88 -10.47
CA ILE A 301 7.63 22.35 -11.15
C ILE A 301 7.88 22.74 -12.62
N GLU A 302 9.10 23.19 -12.94
CA GLU A 302 9.51 23.52 -14.30
C GLU A 302 9.36 22.33 -15.26
N ALA A 303 9.64 21.11 -14.79
CA ALA A 303 9.47 19.89 -15.58
C ALA A 303 7.99 19.60 -15.85
N PHE A 304 7.10 19.84 -14.88
CA PHE A 304 5.66 19.71 -15.08
C PHE A 304 5.17 20.71 -16.12
N PHE A 305 5.55 21.98 -15.97
CA PHE A 305 5.17 22.99 -16.93
C PHE A 305 5.67 22.64 -18.34
N GLU A 306 6.91 22.14 -18.50
CA GLU A 306 7.45 21.74 -19.80
C GLU A 306 6.64 20.63 -20.47
N VAL A 307 6.16 19.67 -19.69
CA VAL A 307 5.32 18.60 -20.22
C VAL A 307 3.92 19.13 -20.54
N ILE A 308 3.29 19.87 -19.63
CA ILE A 308 1.93 20.39 -19.82
C ILE A 308 1.85 21.33 -21.02
N ASP A 309 2.78 22.28 -21.16
CA ASP A 309 2.82 23.21 -22.30
C ASP A 309 2.92 22.46 -23.62
N ARG A 310 3.80 21.47 -23.70
CA ARG A 310 3.95 20.62 -24.90
C ARG A 310 2.66 19.86 -25.21
N GLN A 311 1.97 19.36 -24.19
CA GLN A 311 0.71 18.64 -24.36
C GLN A 311 -0.43 19.59 -24.79
N LEU A 312 -0.48 20.83 -24.30
CA LEU A 312 -1.40 21.87 -24.76
C LEU A 312 -1.15 22.24 -26.23
N GLU A 313 0.12 22.48 -26.60
CA GLU A 313 0.51 22.80 -27.98
C GLU A 313 0.14 21.66 -28.95
N ALA A 314 0.30 20.40 -28.54
CA ALA A 314 -0.09 19.23 -29.32
C ALA A 314 -1.61 19.15 -29.58
N GLN A 315 -2.42 19.72 -28.68
CA GLN A 315 -3.87 19.89 -28.84
C GLN A 315 -4.25 21.20 -29.58
N GLY A 316 -3.27 22.00 -30.00
CA GLY A 316 -3.49 23.29 -30.65
C GLY A 316 -3.93 24.41 -29.70
N VAL A 317 -3.69 24.24 -28.39
CA VAL A 317 -3.98 25.23 -27.34
C VAL A 317 -2.69 25.97 -27.01
N GLU A 318 -2.73 27.31 -27.01
CA GLU A 318 -1.57 28.15 -26.64
C GLU A 318 -1.38 28.14 -25.12
N PRO A 319 -0.21 27.73 -24.59
CA PRO A 319 0.03 27.74 -23.16
C PRO A 319 0.09 29.16 -22.58
N PRO A 320 -0.35 29.36 -21.32
CA PRO A 320 -0.15 30.64 -20.63
C PRO A 320 1.34 30.98 -20.48
N PRO A 321 1.72 32.27 -20.41
CA PRO A 321 3.11 32.66 -20.17
C PRO A 321 3.60 32.16 -18.81
N ARG A 322 4.79 31.55 -18.76
CA ARG A 322 5.40 31.05 -17.52
C ARG A 322 5.45 32.14 -16.42
N PRO A 323 5.21 31.77 -15.15
CA PRO A 323 5.35 32.68 -14.02
C PRO A 323 6.79 33.13 -13.79
#